data_AF-A0A7A6MZU0-F1
#
_entry.id   AF-A0A7A6MZU0-F1
#
_cell.length_a   1.000
_cell.length_b   1.000
_cell.length_c   1.000
_cell.angle_alpha   90.00
_cell.angle_beta   90.00
_cell.angle_gamma   90.00
#
_symmetry.space_group_name_H-M   'P 1'
#
loop_
_entity.id
_entity.type
_entity.pdbx_description
1 polymer ?
#
loop_
_entity_poly.entity_id
_entity_poly.type
_entity_poly.pdbx_seq_one_letter_code
_entity_poly.pdbx_strand_id
1 'polypeptide(L)'
;MGFSPRLCRPFRAQTKGKVERMVQYTRNSFYIPLMTRLRPMGITVDVETANRHGLRWLHDVANQRKHETIQARPCDRWLEEQQSMLALPPEKKEYDVHLDENLVNFDKHPLHHPLSIYDSFC
;
A
#
# COMPACT_ATOMS: atom_id res chain seq x y z
N MET A 1 -6.93 19.54 17.27
CA MET A 1 -6.17 19.60 16.01
C MET A 1 -6.15 18.20 15.42
N GLY A 2 -6.67 18.02 14.20
CA GLY A 2 -6.93 16.71 13.60
C GLY A 2 -6.09 16.40 12.36
N PHE A 3 -6.34 15.24 11.75
CA PHE A 3 -5.76 14.85 10.47
C PHE A 3 -6.26 15.76 9.34
N SER A 4 -5.34 16.33 8.55
CA SER A 4 -5.66 17.12 7.36
C SER A 4 -5.08 16.44 6.12
N PRO A 5 -5.92 15.87 5.23
CA PRO A 5 -5.42 15.15 4.06
C PRO A 5 -4.73 16.11 3.09
N ARG A 6 -3.49 15.80 2.70
CA ARG A 6 -2.80 16.49 1.61
C ARG A 6 -2.87 15.64 0.34
N LEU A 7 -3.60 16.14 -0.65
CA LEU A 7 -3.68 15.50 -1.95
C LEU A 7 -2.37 15.68 -2.73
N CYS A 8 -2.01 14.65 -3.48
CA CYS A 8 -0.95 14.73 -4.48
C CYS A 8 -1.35 15.73 -5.57
N ARG A 9 -0.38 16.48 -6.11
CA ARG A 9 -0.65 17.35 -7.27
C ARG A 9 -0.93 16.47 -8.49
N PRO A 10 -1.99 16.76 -9.28
CA PRO A 10 -2.22 16.09 -10.56
C PRO A 10 -0.96 16.13 -11.43
N PHE A 11 -0.72 15.07 -12.21
CA PHE A 11 0.40 14.97 -13.16
C PHE A 11 1.82 15.04 -12.55
N ARG A 12 1.95 14.85 -11.23
CA ARG A 12 3.26 14.80 -10.57
C ARG A 12 3.53 13.44 -9.93
N ALA A 13 3.96 12.48 -10.74
CA ALA A 13 4.28 11.10 -10.32
C ALA A 13 5.22 11.03 -9.09
N GLN A 14 6.15 11.98 -8.97
CA GLN A 14 7.06 12.09 -7.82
C GLN A 14 6.35 12.17 -6.45
N THR A 15 5.10 12.65 -6.39
CA THR A 15 4.34 12.73 -5.12
C THR A 15 3.76 11.38 -4.67
N LYS A 16 3.62 10.42 -5.60
CA LYS A 16 3.14 9.06 -5.32
C LYS A 16 4.26 8.06 -5.02
N GLY A 17 5.52 8.46 -5.21
CA GLY A 17 6.68 7.57 -5.12
C GLY A 17 6.87 6.84 -3.79
N LYS A 18 6.27 7.31 -2.68
CA LYS A 18 6.26 6.55 -1.41
C LYS A 18 5.39 5.29 -1.50
N VAL A 19 4.20 5.40 -2.09
CA VAL A 19 3.27 4.28 -2.26
C VAL A 19 3.83 3.30 -3.27
N GLU A 20 4.32 3.80 -4.41
CA GLU A 20 4.84 2.94 -5.48
C GLU A 20 6.06 2.13 -5.06
N ARG A 21 7.03 2.76 -4.36
CA ARG A 21 8.20 2.05 -3.84
C ARG A 21 7.83 0.99 -2.80
N MET A 22 6.86 1.28 -1.94
CA MET A 22 6.38 0.31 -0.95
C MET A 22 5.71 -0.90 -1.63
N VAL A 23 4.84 -0.67 -2.61
CA VAL A 23 4.19 -1.75 -3.36
C VAL A 23 5.21 -2.59 -4.13
N GLN A 24 6.20 -1.94 -4.77
CA GLN A 24 7.28 -2.64 -5.45
C GLN A 24 8.12 -3.48 -4.49
N TYR A 25 8.47 -2.94 -3.33
CA TYR A 25 9.19 -3.67 -2.28
C TYR A 25 8.42 -4.91 -1.82
N THR A 26 7.13 -4.76 -1.49
CA THR A 26 6.29 -5.89 -1.08
C THR A 26 6.19 -6.94 -2.18
N ARG A 27 6.02 -6.55 -3.45
CA ARG A 27 5.99 -7.49 -4.57
C ARG A 27 7.29 -8.29 -4.67
N ASN A 28 8.43 -7.60 -4.67
CA ASN A 28 9.72 -8.21 -4.96
C ASN A 28 10.30 -8.99 -3.78
N SER A 29 10.05 -8.54 -2.55
CA SER A 29 10.65 -9.11 -1.34
C SER A 29 9.72 -10.04 -0.56
N PHE A 30 8.40 -9.99 -0.79
CA PHE A 30 7.43 -10.89 -0.15
C PHE A 30 6.72 -11.79 -1.17
N TYR A 31 5.99 -11.20 -2.12
CA TYR A 31 5.08 -11.96 -2.98
C TYR A 31 5.83 -12.91 -3.93
N ILE A 32 6.81 -12.42 -4.69
CA ILE A 32 7.56 -13.24 -5.65
C ILE A 32 8.30 -14.39 -4.94
N PRO A 33 9.04 -14.16 -3.84
CA PRO A 33 9.66 -15.26 -3.09
C PRO A 33 8.66 -16.28 -2.55
N LEU A 34 7.51 -15.83 -2.03
CA LEU A 34 6.46 -16.71 -1.51
C LEU A 34 5.86 -17.57 -2.63
N MET A 35 5.47 -16.93 -3.73
CA MET A 35 4.92 -17.60 -4.91
C MET A 35 5.90 -18.63 -5.47
N THR A 36 7.17 -18.28 -5.61
CA THR A 36 8.20 -19.19 -6.15
C THR A 36 8.42 -20.39 -5.23
N ARG A 37 8.32 -20.23 -3.90
CA ARG A 37 8.42 -21.33 -2.93
C ARG A 37 7.24 -22.29 -3.01
N LEU A 38 6.04 -21.77 -3.25
CA LEU A 38 4.79 -22.55 -3.24
C LEU A 38 4.45 -23.20 -4.59
N ARG A 39 4.93 -22.63 -5.70
CA ARG A 39 4.69 -23.14 -7.06
C ARG A 39 5.04 -24.63 -7.24
N PRO A 40 6.18 -25.15 -6.75
CA PRO A 40 6.51 -26.58 -6.87
C PRO A 40 5.56 -27.51 -6.11
N MET A 41 4.85 -26.98 -5.11
CA MET A 41 3.84 -27.72 -4.33
C MET A 41 2.46 -27.67 -4.99
N GLY A 42 2.32 -27.04 -6.17
CA GLY A 42 1.03 -26.84 -6.83
C GLY A 42 0.14 -25.79 -6.15
N ILE A 43 0.67 -25.03 -5.19
CA ILE A 43 -0.10 -24.04 -4.42
C ILE A 43 0.04 -22.66 -5.06
N THR A 44 -1.08 -22.00 -5.30
CA THR A 44 -1.13 -20.60 -5.76
C THR A 44 -1.25 -19.66 -4.56
N VAL A 45 -0.69 -18.45 -4.68
CA VAL A 45 -0.79 -17.44 -3.61
C VAL A 45 -2.10 -16.69 -3.77
N ASP A 46 -3.12 -17.11 -3.03
CA ASP A 46 -4.37 -16.39 -2.87
C ASP A 46 -4.33 -15.42 -1.67
N VAL A 47 -5.45 -14.73 -1.43
CA VAL A 47 -5.58 -13.75 -0.35
C VAL A 47 -5.34 -14.38 1.02
N GLU A 48 -5.89 -15.57 1.27
CA GLU A 48 -5.76 -16.24 2.55
C GLU A 48 -4.30 -16.66 2.81
N THR A 49 -3.66 -17.27 1.82
CA THR A 49 -2.26 -17.70 1.86
C THR A 49 -1.35 -16.49 2.08
N ALA A 50 -1.58 -15.39 1.36
CA ALA A 50 -0.84 -14.14 1.54
C ALA A 50 -0.99 -13.60 2.97
N ASN A 51 -2.21 -13.56 3.52
CA ASN A 51 -2.45 -13.08 4.89
C ASN A 51 -1.75 -13.95 5.94
N ARG A 52 -1.79 -15.27 5.78
CA ARG A 52 -1.13 -16.23 6.68
C ARG A 52 0.38 -16.01 6.76
N HIS A 53 1.02 -15.70 5.64
CA HIS A 53 2.47 -15.46 5.59
C HIS A 53 2.87 -14.00 5.83
N GLY A 54 1.96 -13.07 5.55
CA GLY A 54 2.22 -11.63 5.55
C GLY A 54 2.59 -11.11 6.93
N LEU A 55 1.83 -11.43 7.97
CA LEU A 55 2.11 -10.97 9.34
C LEU A 55 3.48 -11.43 9.83
N ARG A 56 3.83 -12.69 9.56
CA ARG A 56 5.15 -13.22 9.92
C ARG A 56 6.27 -12.50 9.16
N TRP A 57 6.10 -12.30 7.86
CA TRP A 57 7.08 -11.56 7.07
C TRP A 57 7.25 -10.10 7.52
N LEU A 58 6.15 -9.43 7.91
CA LEU A 58 6.21 -8.09 8.48
C LEU A 58 7.02 -8.08 9.79
N HIS A 59 6.74 -9.03 10.68
CA HIS A 59 7.41 -9.14 11.97
C HIS A 59 8.90 -9.48 11.85
N ASP A 60 9.26 -10.44 11.00
CA ASP A 60 10.61 -11.01 10.94
C ASP A 60 11.53 -10.28 9.95
N VAL A 61 10.96 -9.66 8.90
CA VAL A 61 11.74 -9.11 7.77
C VAL A 61 11.46 -7.64 7.58
N ALA A 62 10.22 -7.27 7.25
CA ALA A 62 9.92 -5.92 6.76
C ALA A 62 10.13 -4.86 7.84
N ASN A 63 9.71 -5.13 9.08
CA ASN A 63 9.85 -4.19 10.20
C ASN A 63 11.23 -4.22 10.85
N GLN A 64 12.01 -5.29 10.65
CA GLN A 64 13.36 -5.45 11.20
C GLN A 64 14.46 -4.87 10.30
N ARG A 65 14.18 -4.61 9.03
CA ARG A 65 15.20 -4.08 8.10
C ARG A 65 15.56 -2.64 8.43
N LYS A 66 16.82 -2.24 8.25
CA LYS A 66 17.19 -0.82 8.24
C LYS A 66 16.64 -0.18 6.96
N HIS A 67 15.75 0.79 7.10
CA HIS A 67 15.15 1.48 5.96
C HIS A 67 16.03 2.65 5.51
N GLU A 68 16.32 2.78 4.22
CA GLU A 68 17.22 3.81 3.68
C GLU A 68 16.78 5.25 4.00
N THR A 69 15.52 5.61 3.75
CA THR A 69 15.05 6.98 4.05
C THR A 69 14.97 7.30 5.55
N ILE A 70 14.63 6.32 6.40
CA ILE A 70 14.45 6.52 7.85
C ILE A 70 15.80 6.38 8.59
N GLN A 71 16.76 5.68 7.99
CA GLN A 71 18.05 5.29 8.58
C GLN A 71 17.94 4.48 9.88
N ALA A 72 16.76 3.93 10.17
CA ALA A 72 16.48 3.06 11.32
C ALA A 72 15.58 1.89 10.90
N ARG A 73 15.34 0.95 11.82
CA ARG A 73 14.37 -0.13 11.60
C ARG A 73 12.96 0.44 11.79
N PRO A 74 11.99 0.13 10.91
CA PRO A 74 10.62 0.61 11.07
C PRO A 74 10.01 0.31 12.45
N CYS A 75 10.30 -0.85 13.06
CA CYS A 75 9.80 -1.18 14.40
C CYS A 75 10.32 -0.25 15.50
N ASP A 76 11.58 0.15 15.44
CA ASP A 76 12.19 1.03 16.45
C ASP A 76 11.63 2.44 16.27
N ARG A 77 11.59 2.90 15.02
CA ARG A 77 11.06 4.21 14.67
C ARG A 77 9.58 4.35 15.04
N TRP A 78 8.80 3.28 14.85
CA TRP A 78 7.39 3.25 15.23
C TRP A 78 7.19 3.53 16.72
N LEU A 79 8.01 2.92 17.59
CA LEU A 79 7.92 3.11 19.04
C LEU A 79 8.21 4.57 19.46
N GLU A 80 9.17 5.21 18.80
CA GLU A 80 9.47 6.63 19.00
C GLU A 80 8.32 7.52 18.52
N GLU A 81 7.86 7.31 17.28
CA GLU A 81 6.87 8.18 16.64
C GLU A 81 5.48 8.04 17.25
N GLN A 82 5.14 6.86 17.79
CA GLN A 82 3.83 6.60 18.42
C GLN A 82 3.53 7.58 19.57
N GLN A 83 4.54 8.06 20.28
CA GLN A 83 4.39 9.03 21.38
C GLN A 83 3.92 10.40 20.89
N SER A 84 4.17 10.71 19.62
CA SER A 84 3.78 11.97 18.98
C SER A 84 2.47 11.87 18.19
N MET A 85 1.87 10.67 18.11
CA MET A 85 0.65 10.47 17.34
C MET A 85 -0.57 11.01 18.08
N LEU A 86 -1.53 11.52 17.31
CA LEU A 86 -2.84 11.89 17.84
C LEU A 86 -3.59 10.64 18.29
N ALA A 87 -4.36 10.76 19.37
CA ALA A 87 -5.29 9.72 19.78
C ALA A 87 -6.25 9.38 18.62
N LEU A 88 -6.62 8.10 18.52
CA LEU A 88 -7.67 7.69 17.61
C LEU A 88 -8.97 8.43 17.95
N PRO A 89 -9.80 8.78 16.96
CA PRO A 89 -11.12 9.33 17.23
C PRO A 89 -11.91 8.39 18.17
N PRO A 90 -12.60 8.94 19.19
CA PRO A 90 -13.32 8.13 20.17
C PRO A 90 -14.46 7.31 19.54
N GLU A 91 -15.01 7.82 18.43
CA GLU A 91 -16.06 7.15 17.67
C GLU A 91 -15.49 6.62 16.35
N LYS A 92 -15.70 5.32 16.12
CA LYS A 92 -15.50 4.73 14.81
C LYS A 92 -16.64 5.25 13.93
N LYS A 93 -16.34 6.15 13.00
CA LYS A 93 -17.33 6.53 11.98
C LYS A 93 -17.70 5.28 11.20
N GLU A 94 -18.90 4.78 11.45
CA GLU A 94 -19.54 3.85 10.52
C GLU A 94 -19.87 4.68 9.28
N TYR A 95 -19.13 4.40 8.22
CA TYR A 95 -19.51 4.88 6.91
C TYR A 95 -20.54 3.87 6.41
N ASP A 96 -21.77 4.32 6.16
CA ASP A 96 -22.68 3.55 5.33
C ASP A 96 -22.04 3.46 3.94
N VAL A 97 -21.35 2.35 3.70
CA VAL A 97 -20.90 1.98 2.37
C VAL A 97 -22.15 1.48 1.66
N HIS A 98 -22.94 2.41 1.14
CA HIS A 98 -23.93 2.08 0.14
C HIS A 98 -23.15 1.53 -1.06
N LEU A 99 -23.13 0.20 -1.19
CA LEU A 99 -22.80 -0.47 -2.43
C LEU A 99 -23.92 -0.07 -3.40
N ASP A 100 -23.76 1.09 -4.01
CA ASP A 100 -24.64 1.52 -5.09
C ASP A 100 -24.62 0.40 -6.13
N GLU A 101 -25.78 -0.14 -6.49
CA GLU A 101 -25.91 -1.19 -7.52
C GLU A 101 -25.30 -0.73 -8.87
N ASN A 102 -25.02 0.57 -9.00
CA ASN A 102 -24.31 1.23 -10.08
C ASN A 102 -22.78 1.04 -10.10
N LEU A 103 -22.19 0.13 -9.30
CA LEU A 103 -20.79 -0.30 -9.48
C LEU A 103 -20.47 -0.82 -10.90
N VAL A 104 -21.50 -1.13 -11.69
CA VAL A 104 -21.38 -1.56 -13.10
C VAL A 104 -21.25 -0.38 -14.08
N ASN A 105 -21.51 0.85 -13.62
CA ASN A 105 -21.49 2.06 -14.43
C ASN A 105 -20.34 2.97 -14.00
N PHE A 106 -19.13 2.41 -13.88
CA PHE A 106 -17.94 3.24 -14.05
C PHE A 106 -18.10 3.94 -15.39
N ASP A 107 -17.98 5.27 -15.42
CA ASP A 107 -18.00 6.04 -16.66
C ASP A 107 -17.17 5.29 -17.71
N LYS A 108 -17.86 4.79 -18.75
CA LYS A 108 -17.21 4.04 -19.84
C LYS A 108 -16.12 4.86 -20.53
N HIS A 109 -16.15 6.17 -20.31
CA HIS A 109 -15.13 7.12 -20.70
C HIS A 109 -14.17 7.30 -19.53
N PRO A 110 -12.91 6.85 -19.67
CA PRO A 110 -11.91 7.12 -18.67
C PRO A 110 -11.85 8.63 -18.41
N LEU A 111 -12.01 9.05 -17.16
CA LEU A 111 -11.69 10.42 -16.72
C LEU A 111 -10.19 10.73 -16.86
N HIS A 112 -9.41 9.73 -17.27
CA HIS A 112 -7.99 9.83 -17.57
C HIS A 112 -7.79 10.01 -19.09
N HIS A 113 -6.73 10.72 -19.44
CA HIS A 113 -6.30 10.82 -20.82
C HIS A 113 -5.88 9.46 -21.39
N PRO A 114 -5.99 9.25 -22.72
CA PRO A 114 -5.42 8.09 -23.39
C PRO A 114 -3.95 7.89 -22.98
N LEU A 115 -3.53 6.64 -22.76
CA LEU A 115 -2.16 6.33 -22.30
C LEU A 115 -1.07 6.90 -23.23
N SER A 116 -1.40 7.06 -24.52
CA SER A 116 -0.55 7.67 -25.54
C SER A 116 -0.14 9.12 -25.25
N ILE A 117 -0.89 9.84 -24.40
CA ILE A 117 -0.50 11.19 -23.96
C ILE A 117 0.77 11.12 -23.11
N TYR A 118 0.95 10.08 -22.28
CA TYR A 118 2.15 9.93 -21.45
C TYR A 118 3.39 9.57 -22.26
N ASP A 119 3.23 8.90 -23.41
CA ASP A 119 4.33 8.58 -24.32
C ASP A 119 4.98 9.83 -24.93
N SER A 120 4.25 10.96 -24.99
CA SER A 120 4.77 12.24 -25.50
C SER A 120 5.67 13.01 -24.51
N PHE A 121 5.75 12.57 -23.26
CA PHE A 121 6.59 13.16 -22.20
C PHE A 121 7.85 12.34 -21.90
N CYS A 122 8.09 11.26 -22.63
CA CYS A 122 9.31 10.44 -22.61
C CYS A 122 10.19 10.76 -23.82
#